data_AF-A0A7D9LMX1-F1
#
_entry.id   AF-A0A7D9LMX1-F1
#
_cell.length_a   1.000
_cell.length_b   1.000
_cell.length_c   1.000
_cell.angle_alpha   90.00
_cell.angle_beta   90.00
_cell.angle_gamma   90.00
#
_symmetry.space_group_name_H-M   'P 1'
#
loop_
_entity.id
_entity.type
_entity.pdbx_description
1 polymer ?
#
loop_
_entity_poly.entity_id
_entity_poly.type
_entity_poly.pdbx_seq_one_letter_code
_entity_poly.pdbx_strand_id
1 'polypeptide(L)' 'MINDFAVKSPLIADHLKFVDDVTLSEVVKTESISVLQTNLDTISAWAKDNNMNLNPKKCKEMV' A
#
# COMPACT_ATOMS: atom_id res chain seq x y z
N MET A 1 -1.55 -14.24 6.92
CA MET A 1 -2.62 -14.35 5.90
C MET A 1 -2.85 -12.95 5.30
N ILE A 2 -3.32 -12.79 4.06
CA ILE A 2 -3.54 -11.45 3.45
C ILE A 2 -4.40 -10.53 4.34
N ASN A 3 -5.28 -11.10 5.15
CA ASN A 3 -6.11 -10.36 6.12
C ASN A 3 -5.31 -9.70 7.26
N ASP A 4 -4.08 -10.12 7.53
CA ASP A 4 -3.20 -9.54 8.56
C ASP A 4 -2.44 -8.31 8.05
N PHE A 5 -2.58 -7.96 6.78
CA PHE A 5 -1.84 -6.88 6.11
C PHE A 5 -1.94 -5.55 6.86
N ALA A 6 -3.14 -5.10 7.19
CA ALA A 6 -3.37 -3.84 7.92
C ALA A 6 -2.92 -3.89 9.39
N VAL A 7 -2.76 -5.08 9.98
CA VAL A 7 -2.36 -5.27 11.38
C VAL A 7 -0.85 -5.30 11.53
N LYS A 8 -0.14 -5.85 10.53
CA LYS A 8 1.33 -6.05 10.56
C LYS A 8 2.12 -5.00 9.80
N SER A 9 1.46 -4.21 8.96
CA SER A 9 2.06 -3.11 8.20
C SER A 9 1.22 -1.86 8.43
N PRO A 10 1.50 -1.07 9.49
CA PRO A 10 0.79 0.17 9.71
C PRO A 10 1.09 1.12 8.56
N LEU A 11 0.08 1.35 7.71
CA LEU A 11 0.17 2.29 6.60
C LEU A 11 -0.16 3.69 7.11
N ILE A 12 0.56 4.68 6.59
CA ILE A 12 0.38 6.09 6.95
C ILE A 12 -0.83 6.67 6.21
N ALA A 13 -1.06 6.22 4.98
CA ALA A 13 -2.18 6.66 4.16
C ALA A 13 -3.45 5.86 4.48
N ASP A 14 -4.60 6.48 4.19
CA ASP A 14 -5.87 5.77 4.20
C ASP A 14 -5.83 4.63 3.19
N HIS A 15 -6.45 3.50 3.54
CA HIS A 15 -6.43 2.32 2.70
C HIS A 15 -7.75 1.59 2.72
N LEU A 16 -8.08 1.02 1.57
CA LEU A 16 -9.21 0.12 1.36
C LEU A 16 -8.64 -1.21 0.91
N LYS A 17 -9.11 -2.29 1.53
CA LYS A 17 -8.70 -3.64 1.16
C LYS A 17 -9.92 -4.49 0.84
N PHE A 18 -9.84 -5.22 -0.27
CA PHE A 18 -10.80 -6.25 -0.63
C PHE A 18 -10.05 -7.47 -1.17
N VAL A 19 -10.08 -8.58 -0.42
CA VAL A 19 -9.35 -9.82 -0.76
C VAL A 19 -7.85 -9.53 -0.98
N ASP A 20 -7.35 -9.63 -2.21
CA ASP A 20 -5.97 -9.38 -2.66
C ASP A 20 -5.76 -7.97 -3.21
N ASP A 21 -6.83 -7.24 -3.49
CA ASP A 21 -6.78 -5.85 -3.94
C ASP A 21 -6.64 -4.90 -2.74
N VAL A 22 -5.70 -3.97 -2.87
CA VAL A 22 -5.45 -2.89 -1.91
C VAL A 22 -5.40 -1.57 -2.67
N THR A 23 -6.21 -0.61 -2.23
CA THR A 23 -6.20 0.76 -2.72
C THR A 23 -5.68 1.67 -1.61
N LEU A 24 -4.69 2.50 -1.94
CA LEU A 24 -4.16 3.54 -1.06
C LEU A 24 -4.69 4.89 -1.51
N SER A 25 -5.04 5.75 -0.55
CA SER A 25 -5.46 7.12 -0.82
C SER A 25 -4.81 8.05 0.20
N GLU A 26 -4.30 9.18 -0.29
CA GLU A 26 -3.80 10.25 0.57
C GLU A 26 -4.30 11.60 0.05
N VAL A 27 -4.40 12.55 0.97
CA VAL A 27 -4.65 13.96 0.64
C VAL A 27 -3.37 14.74 0.94
N VAL A 28 -2.65 15.11 -0.10
CA VAL A 28 -1.41 15.89 0.02
C VAL A 28 -1.75 17.38 -0.01
N LYS A 29 -1.39 18.11 1.05
CA LYS A 29 -1.50 19.58 1.06
C LYS A 29 -0.44 20.17 0.14
N THR A 30 -0.72 21.34 -0.43
CA THR A 30 0.27 22.11 -1.19
C THR A 30 1.56 22.25 -0.36
N GLU A 31 2.71 21.93 -0.97
CA GLU A 31 4.05 21.90 -0.36
C GLU A 31 4.36 20.74 0.61
N SER A 32 3.44 19.78 0.79
CA SER A 32 3.71 18.56 1.55
C SER A 32 4.24 17.43 0.65
N ILE A 33 5.04 16.54 1.23
CA ILE A 33 5.58 15.36 0.54
C ILE A 33 4.59 14.21 0.67
N SER A 34 4.34 13.52 -0.44
CA SER A 34 3.55 12.28 -0.48
C SER A 34 4.18 11.19 0.40
N VAL A 35 3.35 10.45 1.13
CA VAL A 35 3.76 9.27 1.91
C VAL A 35 3.47 7.95 1.20
N LEU A 36 2.87 8.01 -0.01
CA LEU A 36 2.53 6.81 -0.79
C LEU A 36 3.74 5.94 -1.09
N GLN A 37 4.88 6.53 -1.45
CA GLN A 37 6.08 5.73 -1.75
C GLN A 37 6.55 4.96 -0.51
N THR A 38 6.56 5.59 0.67
CA THR A 38 6.92 4.91 1.93
C THR A 38 5.94 3.77 2.26
N ASN A 39 4.65 3.97 1.99
CA ASN A 39 3.65 2.91 2.14
C ASN A 39 3.90 1.77 1.14
N LEU A 40 4.17 2.07 -0.13
CA LEU A 40 4.48 1.06 -1.15
C LEU A 40 5.71 0.22 -0.79
N ASP A 41 6.76 0.85 -0.26
CA ASP A 41 7.97 0.16 0.19
C ASP A 41 7.65 -0.80 1.36
N THR A 42 6.83 -0.34 2.30
CA THR A 42 6.36 -1.15 3.44
C THR A 42 5.53 -2.36 2.98
N ILE A 43 4.65 -2.15 2.00
CA ILE A 43 3.81 -3.19 1.40
C ILE A 43 4.67 -4.21 0.64
N SER A 44 5.66 -3.73 -0.10
CA SER A 44 6.60 -4.57 -0.84
C SER A 44 7.42 -5.46 0.11
N ALA A 45 7.92 -4.89 1.21
CA ALA A 45 8.62 -5.65 2.25
C ALA A 45 7.73 -6.72 2.87
N TRP A 46 6.52 -6.36 3.30
CA TRP A 46 5.57 -7.30 3.87
C TRP A 46 5.18 -8.41 2.88
N ALA A 47 4.95 -8.06 1.62
CA ALA A 47 4.59 -9.03 0.58
C ALA A 47 5.73 -10.05 0.41
N LYS A 48 6.97 -9.58 0.34
CA LYS A 48 8.16 -10.43 0.25
C LYS A 48 8.26 -11.39 1.43
N ASP A 49 8.07 -10.90 2.66
CA ASP A 49 8.12 -11.71 3.88
C ASP A 49 6.99 -12.76 3.95
N ASN A 50 5.88 -12.54 3.23
CA ASN A 50 4.74 -13.44 3.15
C ASN A 50 4.72 -14.27 1.85
N ASN A 51 5.82 -14.32 1.10
CA ASN A 51 5.93 -15.02 -0.19
C ASN A 51 4.86 -14.58 -1.22
N MET A 52 4.50 -13.30 -1.20
CA MET A 52 3.59 -12.65 -2.14
C MET A 52 4.37 -11.72 -3.08
N ASN A 53 3.85 -11.57 -4.30
CA ASN A 53 4.41 -10.65 -5.28
C ASN A 53 3.36 -9.64 -5.70
N LEU A 54 3.70 -8.35 -5.61
CA LEU A 54 2.89 -7.29 -6.19
C LEU A 54 2.88 -7.44 -7.71
N ASN A 55 1.75 -7.14 -8.36
CA ASN A 55 1.62 -7.20 -9.81
C ASN A 55 1.80 -5.80 -10.42
N PRO A 56 2.99 -5.47 -10.98
CA PRO A 56 3.28 -4.12 -11.46
C PRO A 56 2.38 -3.69 -12.62
N LYS A 57 1.85 -4.65 -13.40
CA LYS A 57 0.94 -4.36 -14.51
C LYS A 57 -0.44 -3.92 -14.03
N LYS A 58 -0.82 -4.29 -12.80
CA LYS A 58 -2.09 -3.94 -12.18
C LYS A 58 -1.97 -2.75 -11.22
N CYS A 59 -0.77 -2.48 -10.68
CA CYS A 59 -0.52 -1.27 -9.91
C CYS A 59 -0.65 -0.05 -10.82
N LYS A 60 -1.68 0.76 -10.58
CA LYS A 60 -1.95 2.00 -11.31
C LYS A 60 -2.02 3.15 -10.34
N GLU A 61 -1.38 4.25 -10.69
CA GLU A 61 -1.58 5.53 -10.04
C GLU A 61 -2.86 6.15 -10.62
N MET A 62 -3.73 6.64 -9.75
CA MET A 62 -4.95 7.37 -10.12
C MET A 62 -4.82 8.79 -9.58
N VAL A 63 -4.62 9.75 -10.48
CA VAL A 63 -4.45 11.18 -10.19
C VAL A 63 -5.69 11.94 -10.63
#